data_AF-K0C7W6-F1
#
_entry.id   AF-K0C7W6-F1
#
_cell.length_a   1.000
_cell.length_b   1.000
_cell.length_c   1.000
_cell.angle_alpha   90.00
_cell.angle_beta   90.00
_cell.angle_gamma   90.00
#
_symmetry.space_group_name_H-M   'P 1'
#
loop_
_entity.id
_entity.type
_entity.pdbx_description
1 polymer ?
#
loop_
_entity_poly.entity_id
_entity_poly.type
_entity_poly.pdbx_seq_one_letter_code
_entity_poly.pdbx_strand_id
1 'polypeptide(L)'
;MFIGHLPAGYVSAKLLFRRFADTGVATTAFVLAGILGAIAPDLDMFYFYLVDNRQSHHHTYWPHYPILWVSLLLLAGLWFKLARQKAGAALALIFSISGFIHMLLDTIVGDIWWLAPFIDKPYALFTVPAVYQPWWLNFVLHWSFALEIAIAVWALLVWRSDWK
;
A
#
# COMPACT_ATOMS: atom_id res chain seq x y z
N MET A 1 -1.60 -6.60 -6.04
CA MET A 1 -2.52 -7.41 -5.20
C MET A 1 -3.95 -6.91 -5.43
N PHE A 2 -5.00 -7.64 -5.01
CA PHE A 2 -6.39 -7.19 -5.20
C PHE A 2 -7.10 -6.80 -3.91
N ILE A 3 -6.95 -7.61 -2.87
CA ILE A 3 -7.61 -7.44 -1.58
C ILE A 3 -6.59 -7.24 -0.45
N GLY A 4 -5.32 -7.59 -0.66
CA GLY A 4 -4.29 -7.59 0.38
C GLY A 4 -3.84 -6.21 0.87
N HIS A 5 -3.95 -5.15 0.06
CA HIS A 5 -3.40 -3.84 0.42
C HIS A 5 -4.16 -3.16 1.56
N LEU A 6 -5.50 -3.13 1.51
CA LEU A 6 -6.31 -2.51 2.57
C LEU A 6 -6.07 -3.17 3.95
N PRO A 7 -6.12 -4.51 4.10
CA PRO A 7 -5.80 -5.16 5.35
C PRO A 7 -4.33 -4.97 5.76
N ALA A 8 -3.37 -4.88 4.83
CA ALA A 8 -1.99 -4.52 5.15
C ALA A 8 -1.88 -3.12 5.76
N GLY A 9 -2.62 -2.15 5.22
CA GLY A 9 -2.72 -0.79 5.78
C GLY A 9 -3.30 -0.78 7.19
N TYR A 10 -4.33 -1.60 7.43
CA TYR A 10 -4.90 -1.76 8.77
C TYR A 10 -3.90 -2.39 9.75
N VAL A 11 -3.27 -3.51 9.38
CA VAL A 11 -2.30 -4.22 10.24
C VAL A 11 -1.12 -3.32 10.58
N SER A 12 -0.51 -2.68 9.58
CA SER A 12 0.63 -1.79 9.79
C SER A 12 0.29 -0.64 10.75
N ALA A 13 -0.84 0.04 10.55
CA ALA A 13 -1.26 1.11 11.43
C ALA A 13 -1.54 0.64 12.87
N LYS A 14 -2.21 -0.49 13.02
CA LYS A 14 -2.52 -1.07 14.35
C LYS A 14 -1.26 -1.43 15.12
N LEU A 15 -0.31 -2.11 14.47
CA LEU A 15 0.94 -2.54 15.12
C LEU A 15 1.87 -1.36 15.42
N LEU A 16 1.87 -0.34 14.57
CA LEU A 16 2.73 0.83 14.75
C LEU A 16 2.14 1.87 15.69
N PHE A 17 0.83 1.91 15.92
CA PHE A 17 0.19 2.97 16.72
C PHE A 17 0.85 3.19 18.09
N ARG A 18 1.29 2.12 18.78
CA ARG A 18 1.99 2.24 20.08
C ARG A 18 3.25 3.10 20.02
N ARG A 19 3.93 3.16 18.86
CA ARG A 19 5.11 4.01 18.63
C ARG A 19 4.76 5.48 18.42
N PHE A 20 3.49 5.78 18.18
CA PHE A 20 2.95 7.11 17.91
C PHE A 20 1.91 7.57 18.95
N ALA A 21 1.67 6.79 20.00
CA ALA A 21 0.66 7.12 21.02
C ALA A 21 0.93 8.49 21.69
N ASP A 22 2.20 8.81 21.92
CA ASP A 22 2.61 10.07 22.57
C ASP A 22 2.46 11.31 21.67
N THR A 23 2.06 11.15 20.42
CA THR A 23 1.89 12.29 19.49
C THR A 23 0.55 12.99 19.67
N GLY A 24 -0.34 12.47 20.52
CA GLY A 24 -1.70 12.98 20.75
C GLY A 24 -2.68 12.69 19.62
N VAL A 25 -2.33 11.80 18.68
CA VAL A 25 -3.21 11.42 17.57
C VAL A 25 -4.22 10.38 18.03
N ALA A 26 -5.50 10.55 17.65
CA ALA A 26 -6.51 9.55 17.93
C ALA A 26 -6.22 8.25 17.17
N THR A 27 -6.37 7.10 17.83
CA THR A 27 -6.15 5.76 17.25
C THR A 27 -6.91 5.58 15.95
N THR A 28 -8.19 5.98 15.91
CA THR A 28 -9.04 5.86 14.71
C THR A 28 -8.48 6.67 13.54
N ALA A 29 -8.04 7.91 13.78
CA ALA A 29 -7.46 8.74 12.72
C ALA A 29 -6.15 8.13 12.18
N PHE A 30 -5.32 7.58 13.07
CA PHE A 30 -4.07 6.91 12.68
C PHE A 30 -4.31 5.66 11.85
N VAL A 31 -5.27 4.82 12.24
CA VAL A 31 -5.66 3.63 11.49
C VAL A 31 -6.26 4.00 10.14
N LEU A 32 -7.16 4.99 10.10
CA LEU A 32 -7.74 5.49 8.84
C LEU A 32 -6.66 6.02 7.91
N ALA A 33 -5.70 6.81 8.40
CA ALA A 33 -4.59 7.30 7.59
C ALA A 33 -3.74 6.15 7.01
N GLY A 34 -3.46 5.10 7.80
CA GLY A 34 -2.75 3.92 7.31
C GLY A 34 -3.53 3.12 6.27
N ILE A 35 -4.85 2.96 6.42
CA ILE A 35 -5.71 2.32 5.41
C ILE A 35 -5.72 3.15 4.12
N LEU A 36 -5.96 4.45 4.24
CA LEU A 36 -5.99 5.37 3.10
C LEU A 36 -4.65 5.37 2.35
N GLY A 37 -3.53 5.36 3.08
CA GLY A 37 -2.20 5.26 2.49
C GLY A 37 -1.99 3.96 1.72
N ALA A 38 -2.51 2.84 2.23
CA ALA A 38 -2.35 1.54 1.57
C ALA A 38 -3.19 1.38 0.30
N ILE A 39 -4.29 2.11 0.15
CA ILE A 39 -5.14 2.05 -1.07
C ILE A 39 -4.89 3.23 -2.02
N ALA A 40 -4.15 4.25 -1.58
CA ALA A 40 -3.90 5.46 -2.35
C ALA A 40 -3.23 5.22 -3.72
N PRO A 41 -2.26 4.29 -3.88
CA PRO A 41 -1.73 3.97 -5.21
C PRO A 41 -2.81 3.55 -6.20
N ASP A 42 -3.70 2.64 -5.80
CA ASP A 42 -4.76 2.08 -6.64
C ASP A 42 -5.92 3.05 -6.93
N LEU A 43 -5.89 4.28 -6.41
CA LEU A 43 -6.85 5.30 -6.83
C LEU A 43 -6.66 5.69 -8.30
N ASP A 44 -5.49 5.39 -8.87
CA ASP A 44 -5.23 5.46 -10.30
C ASP A 44 -6.16 4.57 -11.15
N MET A 45 -6.76 3.54 -10.55
CA MET A 45 -7.72 2.65 -11.21
C MET A 45 -8.96 3.40 -11.69
N PHE A 46 -9.36 4.49 -11.01
CA PHE A 46 -10.42 5.37 -11.51
C PHE A 46 -10.01 6.01 -12.84
N TYR A 47 -8.77 6.48 -12.95
CA TYR A 47 -8.26 7.03 -14.21
C TYR A 47 -8.12 5.94 -15.28
N PHE A 48 -7.56 4.77 -14.92
CA PHE A 48 -7.39 3.61 -15.79
C PHE A 48 -8.71 3.19 -16.47
N TYR A 49 -9.79 3.08 -15.69
CA TYR A 49 -11.09 2.64 -16.21
C TYR A 49 -11.91 3.77 -16.86
N LEU A 50 -11.90 4.98 -16.31
CA LEU A 50 -12.80 6.05 -16.73
C LEU A 50 -12.22 6.99 -17.79
N VAL A 51 -10.88 7.08 -17.90
CA VAL A 51 -10.21 8.06 -18.77
C VAL A 51 -9.27 7.39 -19.77
N ASP A 52 -8.34 6.56 -19.29
CA ASP A 52 -7.33 5.91 -20.14
C ASP A 52 -7.89 4.77 -21.00
N ASN A 53 -9.11 4.29 -20.70
CA ASN A 53 -9.74 3.15 -21.36
C ASN A 53 -8.88 1.87 -21.31
N ARG A 54 -8.06 1.73 -20.27
CA ARG A 54 -7.19 0.57 -20.03
C ARG A 54 -6.13 0.35 -21.12
N GLN A 55 -5.66 1.42 -21.74
CA GLN A 55 -4.64 1.40 -22.79
C GLN A 55 -3.24 1.24 -22.21
N SER A 56 -3.01 1.77 -21.01
CA SER A 56 -1.73 1.73 -20.30
C SER A 56 -1.81 0.78 -19.12
N HIS A 57 -0.74 0.04 -18.81
CA HIS A 57 -0.68 -0.77 -17.60
C HIS A 57 -0.70 0.15 -16.36
N HIS A 58 -1.67 0.01 -15.45
CA HIS A 58 -1.87 1.05 -14.42
C HIS A 58 -0.65 1.31 -13.52
N HIS A 59 0.22 0.31 -13.26
CA HIS A 59 1.49 0.55 -12.54
C HIS A 59 2.49 1.45 -13.29
N THR A 60 2.23 1.86 -14.53
CA THR A 60 2.99 2.90 -15.23
C THR A 60 2.53 4.31 -14.85
N TYR A 61 1.48 4.46 -14.04
CA TYR A 61 1.09 5.76 -13.51
C TYR A 61 1.93 6.14 -12.30
N TRP A 62 2.10 7.45 -12.12
CA TRP A 62 2.93 8.01 -11.05
C TRP A 62 2.55 7.57 -9.63
N PRO A 63 1.30 7.19 -9.28
CA PRO A 63 0.98 6.65 -7.96
C PRO A 63 1.68 5.32 -7.64
N HIS A 64 2.10 4.54 -8.64
CA HIS A 64 2.86 3.29 -8.45
C HIS A 64 4.37 3.47 -8.65
N TYR A 65 4.86 4.70 -8.72
CA TYR A 65 6.30 4.96 -8.75
C TYR A 65 6.87 4.95 -7.33
N PRO A 66 7.79 4.02 -6.96
CA PRO A 66 8.27 3.93 -5.59
C PRO A 66 9.00 5.18 -5.11
N ILE A 67 9.59 5.97 -6.02
CA ILE A 67 10.21 7.25 -5.67
C ILE A 67 9.22 8.23 -5.04
N LEU A 68 7.94 8.22 -5.42
CA LEU A 68 6.90 9.02 -4.79
C LEU A 68 6.79 8.65 -3.30
N TRP A 69 6.59 7.37 -3.02
CA TRP A 69 6.35 6.88 -1.66
C TRP A 69 7.58 7.00 -0.76
N VAL A 70 8.77 6.74 -1.30
CA VAL A 70 10.03 7.00 -0.59
C VAL A 70 10.19 8.49 -0.28
N SER A 71 9.88 9.38 -1.23
CA SER A 71 9.96 10.83 -1.01
C SER A 71 8.97 11.28 0.06
N LEU A 72 7.71 10.84 0.00
CA LEU A 72 6.69 11.13 1.00
C LEU A 72 7.11 10.61 2.38
N LEU A 73 7.65 9.39 2.46
CA LEU A 73 8.13 8.78 3.69
C LEU A 73 9.28 9.59 4.32
N LEU A 74 10.26 10.00 3.52
CA LEU A 74 11.38 10.83 3.98
C LEU A 74 10.92 12.21 4.45
N LEU A 75 10.04 12.87 3.70
CA LEU A 75 9.50 14.17 4.04
C LEU A 75 8.65 14.11 5.31
N ALA A 76 7.77 13.11 5.44
CA ALA A 76 6.96 12.89 6.63
C ALA A 76 7.83 12.55 7.86
N GLY A 77 8.88 11.74 7.68
CA GLY A 77 9.84 11.41 8.73
C GLY A 77 10.64 12.63 9.20
N LEU A 78 11.08 13.48 8.27
CA LEU A 78 11.74 14.74 8.58
C LEU A 78 10.79 15.69 9.31
N TRP A 79 9.56 15.83 8.82
CA TRP A 79 8.53 16.63 9.48
C TRP A 79 8.27 16.12 10.90
N PHE A 80 8.15 14.80 11.10
CA PHE A 80 7.94 14.19 12.41
C PHE A 80 9.08 14.49 13.40
N LYS A 81 10.32 14.53 12.91
CA LYS A 81 11.51 14.85 13.71
C LYS A 81 11.55 16.33 14.12
N LEU A 82 11.14 17.23 13.23
CA LEU A 82 11.27 18.68 13.42
C LEU A 82 10.04 19.34 14.06
N ALA A 83 8.86 18.72 13.95
CA ALA A 83 7.62 19.32 14.42
C ALA A 83 7.54 19.39 15.95
N ARG A 84 7.08 20.54 16.46
CA ARG A 84 6.69 20.67 17.87
C ARG A 84 5.42 19.88 18.19
N GLN A 85 4.44 19.92 17.28
CA GLN A 85 3.20 19.14 17.37
C GLN A 85 3.26 17.97 16.36
N LYS A 86 3.29 16.74 16.87
CA LYS A 86 3.60 15.56 16.06
C LYS A 86 2.39 14.86 15.45
N ALA A 87 1.16 15.21 15.83
CA ALA A 87 -0.05 14.52 15.38
C ALA A 87 -0.19 14.47 13.85
N GLY A 88 -0.10 15.63 13.17
CA GLY A 88 -0.19 15.68 11.70
C GLY A 88 0.95 14.94 11.00
N ALA A 89 2.18 15.09 11.50
CA ALA A 89 3.33 14.38 10.96
C ALA A 89 3.23 12.86 11.17
N ALA A 90 2.63 12.40 12.27
CA ALA A 90 2.37 10.98 12.52
C ALA A 90 1.39 10.39 11.51
N LEU A 91 0.30 11.13 11.21
CA LEU A 91 -0.68 10.75 10.19
C LEU A 91 -0.06 10.67 8.79
N ALA A 92 0.72 11.69 8.42
CA ALA A 92 1.45 11.69 7.14
C ALA A 92 2.42 10.51 7.07
N LEU A 93 3.14 10.24 8.16
CA LEU A 93 4.14 9.18 8.20
C LEU A 93 3.51 7.79 8.06
N ILE A 94 2.42 7.48 8.79
CA ILE A 94 1.76 6.18 8.63
C ILE A 94 1.11 6.03 7.24
N PHE A 95 0.54 7.10 6.68
CA PHE A 95 0.04 7.10 5.32
C PHE A 95 1.14 6.74 4.31
N SER A 96 2.32 7.36 4.43
CA SER A 96 3.46 7.08 3.54
C SER A 96 4.06 5.69 3.76
N ILE A 97 4.15 5.21 5.01
CA ILE A 97 4.58 3.85 5.32
C ILE A 97 3.66 2.84 4.63
N SER A 98 2.35 3.01 4.77
CA SER A 98 1.36 2.12 4.18
C SER A 98 1.40 2.11 2.65
N GLY A 99 1.54 3.27 2.00
CA GLY A 99 1.70 3.33 0.54
C GLY A 99 3.04 2.76 0.07
N PHE A 100 4.11 2.85 0.86
CA PHE A 100 5.36 2.16 0.54
C PHE A 100 5.23 0.63 0.71
N ILE A 101 4.52 0.15 1.74
CA ILE A 101 4.19 -1.27 1.91
C ILE A 101 3.42 -1.78 0.70
N HIS A 102 2.50 -0.98 0.13
CA HIS A 102 1.80 -1.33 -1.10
C HIS A 102 2.79 -1.62 -2.24
N MET A 103 3.79 -0.77 -2.48
CA MET A 103 4.80 -1.00 -3.53
C MET A 103 5.57 -2.31 -3.31
N LEU A 104 5.94 -2.60 -2.06
CA LEU A 104 6.63 -3.84 -1.69
C LEU A 104 5.76 -5.07 -1.97
N LEU A 105 4.48 -4.98 -1.62
CA LEU A 105 3.49 -6.02 -1.82
C LEU A 105 3.24 -6.29 -3.31
N ASP A 106 3.12 -5.25 -4.12
CA ASP A 106 2.98 -5.43 -5.57
C ASP A 106 4.22 -6.02 -6.20
N THR A 107 5.43 -5.69 -5.73
CA THR A 107 6.68 -6.24 -6.26
C THR A 107 6.72 -7.79 -6.24
N ILE A 108 5.89 -8.45 -5.45
CA ILE A 108 5.82 -9.92 -5.40
C ILE A 108 5.35 -10.50 -6.75
N VAL A 109 4.32 -9.92 -7.38
CA VAL A 109 3.70 -10.48 -8.59
C VAL A 109 3.17 -9.44 -9.58
N GLY A 110 3.09 -8.19 -9.18
CA GLY A 110 2.76 -7.04 -10.02
C GLY A 110 4.01 -6.33 -10.50
N ASP A 111 4.05 -5.99 -11.79
CA ASP A 111 5.15 -5.27 -12.39
C ASP A 111 5.25 -3.86 -11.80
N ILE A 112 6.31 -3.55 -11.06
CA ILE A 112 6.55 -2.22 -10.47
C ILE A 112 7.77 -1.56 -11.09
N TRP A 113 7.62 -0.30 -11.50
CA TRP A 113 8.70 0.50 -12.07
C TRP A 113 9.53 1.18 -10.98
N TRP A 114 10.33 0.38 -10.26
CA TRP A 114 11.17 0.86 -9.16
C TRP A 114 12.09 2.04 -9.50
N LEU A 115 12.52 2.11 -10.76
CA LEU A 115 13.46 3.12 -11.24
C LEU A 115 12.79 4.22 -12.09
N ALA A 116 11.45 4.24 -12.16
CA ALA A 116 10.73 5.34 -12.79
C ALA A 116 10.92 6.66 -12.01
N PRO A 117 10.89 7.82 -12.71
CA PRO A 117 10.69 7.98 -14.15
C PRO A 117 11.99 7.89 -14.97
N PHE A 118 13.11 7.53 -14.36
CA PHE A 118 14.43 7.58 -15.00
C PHE A 118 14.68 6.39 -15.94
N ILE A 119 14.19 5.22 -15.56
CA ILE A 119 14.33 3.98 -16.34
C ILE A 119 12.96 3.35 -16.50
N ASP A 120 12.54 3.19 -17.75
CA ASP A 120 11.33 2.49 -18.13
C ASP A 120 11.57 0.97 -18.15
N LYS A 121 11.50 0.36 -16.96
CA LYS A 121 11.65 -1.08 -16.79
C LYS A 121 10.81 -1.60 -15.61
N PRO A 122 9.93 -2.61 -15.84
CA PRO A 122 9.20 -3.27 -14.77
C PRO A 122 10.09 -4.25 -13.99
N TYR A 123 9.75 -4.43 -12.71
CA TYR A 123 10.36 -5.43 -11.83
C TYR A 123 9.26 -6.15 -11.05
N ALA A 124 9.33 -7.48 -11.02
CA ALA A 124 8.52 -8.36 -10.19
C ALA A 124 9.39 -9.54 -9.72
N LEU A 125 9.09 -10.11 -8.55
CA LEU A 125 9.78 -11.30 -8.05
C LEU A 125 9.30 -12.58 -8.71
N PHE A 126 8.01 -12.64 -9.03
CA PHE A 126 7.36 -13.77 -9.68
C PHE A 126 6.41 -13.27 -10.76
N THR A 127 6.20 -14.10 -11.79
CA THR A 127 5.27 -13.81 -12.87
C THR A 127 4.03 -14.68 -12.73
N VAL A 128 2.85 -14.10 -12.91
CA VAL A 128 1.59 -14.84 -12.96
C VAL A 128 1.33 -15.27 -14.42
N PRO A 129 1.34 -16.59 -14.74
CA PRO A 129 1.14 -17.05 -16.11
C PRO A 129 -0.29 -16.78 -16.58
N ALA A 130 -0.46 -16.33 -17.83
CA ALA A 130 -1.77 -16.06 -18.42
C ALA A 130 -2.38 -17.31 -19.10
N VAL A 131 -2.85 -18.27 -18.31
CA VAL A 131 -3.38 -19.57 -18.76
C VAL A 131 -4.91 -19.57 -18.90
N TYR A 132 -5.61 -18.91 -17.99
CA TYR A 132 -7.07 -18.89 -17.87
C TYR A 132 -7.68 -17.58 -18.36
N GLN A 133 -8.96 -17.64 -18.74
CA GLN A 133 -9.79 -16.48 -19.05
C GLN A 133 -11.06 -16.50 -18.20
N PRO A 134 -11.49 -15.36 -17.62
CA PRO A 134 -10.84 -14.03 -17.66
C PRO A 134 -9.52 -13.96 -16.88
N TRP A 135 -8.62 -13.03 -17.24
CA TRP A 135 -7.25 -12.99 -16.72
C TRP A 135 -7.12 -13.02 -15.19
N TRP A 136 -8.05 -12.37 -14.47
CA TRP A 136 -8.01 -12.33 -13.00
C TRP A 136 -8.07 -13.71 -12.34
N LEU A 137 -8.57 -14.75 -13.02
CA LEU A 137 -8.53 -16.13 -12.53
C LEU A 137 -7.09 -16.65 -12.38
N ASN A 138 -6.18 -16.23 -13.27
CA ASN A 138 -4.77 -16.61 -13.16
C ASN A 138 -4.19 -16.12 -11.84
N PHE A 139 -4.53 -14.90 -11.46
CA PHE A 139 -4.07 -14.30 -10.21
C PHE A 139 -4.67 -15.03 -9.00
N VAL A 140 -5.99 -15.25 -8.99
CA VAL A 140 -6.69 -15.93 -7.87
C VAL A 140 -6.19 -17.36 -7.67
N LEU A 141 -5.84 -18.06 -8.74
CA LEU A 141 -5.33 -19.44 -8.69
C LEU A 141 -3.82 -19.52 -8.47
N HIS A 142 -3.10 -18.39 -8.56
CA HIS A 142 -1.67 -18.35 -8.28
C HIS A 142 -1.40 -18.40 -6.77
N TRP A 143 -0.30 -19.01 -6.35
CA TRP A 143 0.04 -19.20 -4.93
C TRP A 143 0.14 -17.87 -4.16
N SER A 144 0.49 -16.77 -4.85
CA SER A 144 0.57 -15.44 -4.25
C SER A 144 -0.78 -14.97 -3.71
N PHE A 145 -1.91 -15.49 -4.21
CA PHE A 145 -3.21 -15.15 -3.66
C PHE A 145 -3.38 -15.62 -2.21
N ALA A 146 -2.71 -16.71 -1.82
CA ALA A 146 -2.68 -17.17 -0.43
C ALA A 146 -2.04 -16.14 0.52
N LEU A 147 -1.10 -15.33 0.03
CA LEU A 147 -0.53 -14.22 0.81
C LEU A 147 -1.58 -13.14 1.09
N GLU A 148 -2.45 -12.83 0.11
CA GLU A 148 -3.54 -11.87 0.33
C GLU A 148 -4.49 -12.35 1.42
N ILE A 149 -4.85 -13.63 1.36
CA ILE A 149 -5.70 -14.28 2.36
C ILE A 149 -5.01 -14.27 3.73
N ALA A 150 -3.71 -14.56 3.79
CA ALA A 150 -2.95 -14.53 5.04
C ALA A 150 -2.94 -13.13 5.67
N ILE A 151 -2.75 -12.07 4.87
CA ILE A 151 -2.78 -10.68 5.33
C ILE A 151 -4.19 -10.28 5.80
N ALA A 152 -5.24 -10.69 5.07
CA ALA A 152 -6.62 -10.45 5.47
C ALA A 152 -6.98 -11.17 6.79
N VAL A 153 -6.57 -12.43 6.94
CA VAL A 153 -6.73 -13.18 8.19
C VAL A 153 -5.95 -12.51 9.32
N TRP A 154 -4.72 -12.05 9.07
CA TRP A 154 -3.93 -11.35 10.08
C TRP A 154 -4.62 -10.06 10.54
N ALA A 155 -5.19 -9.27 9.62
CA ALA A 155 -5.99 -8.10 9.96
C ALA A 155 -7.19 -8.46 10.86
N LEU A 156 -7.91 -9.54 10.54
CA LEU A 156 -9.02 -10.03 11.37
C LEU A 156 -8.56 -10.46 12.77
N LEU A 157 -7.40 -11.12 12.88
CA LEU A 157 -6.83 -11.54 14.17
C LEU A 157 -6.42 -10.31 15.01
N VAL A 158 -5.77 -9.32 14.40
CA VAL A 158 -5.43 -8.05 15.06
C VAL A 158 -6.69 -7.34 15.55
N TRP A 159 -7.71 -7.23 14.69
CA TRP A 159 -8.98 -6.59 15.04
C TRP A 159 -9.68 -7.29 16.21
N ARG A 160 -9.71 -8.62 16.23
CA ARG A 160 -10.29 -9.38 17.35
C ARG A 160 -9.50 -9.24 18.65
N SER A 161 -8.19 -9.06 18.58
CA SER A 161 -7.35 -8.89 19.77
C SER A 161 -7.60 -7.56 20.49
N ASP A 162 -8.11 -6.54 19.78
CA ASP A 162 -8.47 -5.25 20.36
C ASP A 162 -9.78 -5.27 21.16
N TRP A 163 -10.60 -6.32 21.02
CA TRP A 163 -11.89 -6.45 21.70
C TRP A 163 -11.77 -6.98 23.15
N LYS A 164 -10.54 -7.28 23.59
CA LYS A 164 -10.22 -7.75 24.94
C LYS A 164 -9.49 -6.67 25.72
#